data_AF-A0A969BMK4-F1
#
_entry.id   AF-A0A969BMK4-F1
#
_cell.length_a   1.000
_cell.length_b   1.000
_cell.length_c   1.000
_cell.angle_alpha   90.00
_cell.angle_beta   90.00
_cell.angle_gamma   90.00
#
_symmetry.space_group_name_H-M   'P 1'
#
loop_
_entity.id
_entity.type
_entity.pdbx_description
1 polymer ?
#
loop_
_entity_poly.entity_id
_entity_poly.type
_entity_poly.pdbx_seq_one_letter_code
_entity_poly.pdbx_strand_id
1 'polypeptide(L)'
;MYSDTPRSETIFFDGRPAVIGSLPRLFLSIMTLGIGALYFWVSTISTHYLITSQRIVIETGLLSRRTDTLELYLIDDIKLEKPFGQRLMGTGNMVLYTQDKSSPMLYLKRLPLNVRQLYEQMRPAIEDAKYWQRIRSRES
;
A
#
# COMPACT_ATOMS: atom_id res chain seq x y z
N MET A 1 -13.05 -13.08 -8.25
CA MET A 1 -13.27 -12.91 -9.69
C MET A 1 -12.73 -11.54 -10.11
N TYR A 2 -11.41 -11.41 -10.23
CA TYR A 2 -10.77 -10.36 -11.02
C TYR A 2 -9.57 -11.02 -11.71
N SER A 3 -9.90 -11.85 -12.68
CA SER A 3 -8.95 -12.62 -13.48
C SER A 3 -9.03 -12.07 -14.90
N ASP A 4 -8.25 -11.04 -15.18
CA ASP A 4 -7.86 -10.64 -16.53
C ASP A 4 -6.43 -10.09 -16.47
N THR A 5 -5.46 -10.90 -16.88
CA THR A 5 -4.06 -10.49 -17.11
C THR A 5 -3.54 -11.16 -18.39
N PRO A 6 -3.49 -10.46 -19.53
CA PRO A 6 -2.75 -10.92 -20.71
C PRO A 6 -1.29 -10.42 -20.72
N ARG A 7 -0.66 -10.24 -19.55
CA ARG A 7 0.79 -10.14 -19.33
C ARG A 7 1.09 -10.63 -17.91
N SER A 8 2.11 -11.45 -17.72
CA SER A 8 2.54 -11.96 -16.41
C SER A 8 2.93 -10.81 -15.46
N GLU A 9 1.98 -10.25 -14.73
CA GLU A 9 2.23 -9.29 -13.66
C GLU A 9 2.74 -10.05 -12.42
N THR A 10 3.91 -9.66 -11.92
CA THR A 10 4.42 -10.20 -10.65
C THR A 10 3.74 -9.45 -9.51
N ILE A 11 3.11 -10.19 -8.59
CA ILE A 11 2.51 -9.62 -7.38
C ILE A 11 3.63 -9.46 -6.35
N PHE A 12 3.93 -8.21 -5.97
CA PHE A 12 4.92 -7.92 -4.94
C PHE A 12 4.30 -7.95 -3.54
N PHE A 13 3.05 -7.52 -3.42
CA PHE A 13 2.33 -7.56 -2.17
C PHE A 13 0.83 -7.68 -2.41
N ASP A 14 0.22 -8.63 -1.73
CA ASP A 14 -1.23 -8.78 -1.66
C ASP A 14 -1.59 -8.98 -0.20
N GLY A 15 -2.30 -8.02 0.39
CA GLY A 15 -2.71 -8.15 1.77
C GLY A 15 -3.40 -6.95 2.40
N ARG A 16 -3.86 -7.19 3.63
CA ARG A 16 -4.49 -6.19 4.49
C ARG A 16 -3.44 -5.49 5.35
N PRO A 17 -3.67 -4.22 5.74
CA PRO A 17 -2.85 -3.58 6.74
C PRO A 17 -2.86 -4.36 8.06
N ALA A 18 -1.79 -4.26 8.83
CA ALA A 18 -1.77 -4.81 10.18
C ALA A 18 -2.83 -4.13 11.06
N VAL A 19 -3.62 -4.94 11.78
CA VAL A 19 -4.68 -4.45 12.69
C VAL A 19 -4.05 -3.61 13.81
N ILE A 20 -2.93 -4.08 14.33
CA ILE A 20 -2.18 -3.44 15.41
C ILE A 20 -0.86 -2.94 14.84
N GLY A 21 -0.76 -1.62 14.66
CA GLY A 21 0.48 -0.95 14.24
C GLY A 21 0.89 0.18 15.18
N SER A 22 0.22 0.36 16.32
CA SER A 22 0.62 1.38 17.31
C SER A 22 0.28 0.96 18.75
N LEU A 23 1.23 1.18 19.66
CA LEU A 23 1.11 0.91 21.11
C LEU A 23 -0.09 1.62 21.79
N PRO A 24 -0.42 2.89 21.47
CA PRO A 24 -1.58 3.55 22.06
C PRO A 24 -2.92 2.88 21.74
N ARG A 25 -3.04 2.20 20.58
CA ARG A 25 -4.28 1.49 20.22
C ARG A 25 -4.49 0.23 21.04
N LEU A 26 -3.41 -0.50 21.35
CA LEU A 26 -3.48 -1.63 22.29
C LEU A 26 -3.93 -1.16 23.67
N PHE A 27 -3.34 -0.07 24.15
CA PHE A 27 -3.70 0.50 25.44
C PHE A 27 -5.17 0.94 25.50
N LEU A 28 -5.65 1.66 24.48
CA LEU A 28 -7.07 2.04 24.36
C LEU A 28 -8.00 0.84 24.26
N SER A 29 -7.61 -0.20 23.53
CA SER A 29 -8.40 -1.42 23.39
C SER A 29 -8.58 -2.15 24.73
N ILE A 30 -7.52 -2.20 25.54
CA ILE A 30 -7.56 -2.81 26.89
C ILE A 30 -8.39 -1.94 27.83
N MET A 31 -8.21 -0.62 27.78
CA MET A 31 -8.95 0.34 28.65
C MET A 31 -10.45 0.39 28.36
N THR A 32 -10.88 0.15 27.12
CA THR A 32 -12.29 0.22 26.69
C THR A 32 -13.01 -1.13 26.74
N LEU A 33 -12.51 -2.11 27.51
CA LEU A 33 -13.09 -3.46 27.59
C LEU A 33 -13.31 -4.12 26.22
N GLY A 34 -12.40 -3.89 25.26
CA GLY A 34 -12.44 -4.52 23.93
C GLY A 34 -13.33 -3.84 22.88
N ILE A 35 -14.14 -2.84 23.23
CA ILE A 35 -14.95 -2.08 22.26
C ILE A 35 -14.04 -1.34 21.26
N GLY A 36 -12.92 -0.77 21.74
CA GLY A 36 -11.93 -0.15 20.87
C GLY A 36 -11.28 -1.15 19.89
N ALA A 37 -11.06 -2.40 20.34
CA ALA A 37 -10.51 -3.46 19.48
C ALA A 37 -11.42 -3.74 18.29
N LEU A 38 -12.73 -3.85 18.53
CA LEU A 38 -13.72 -4.13 17.49
C LEU A 38 -13.74 -3.01 16.45
N TYR A 39 -13.70 -1.75 16.87
CA TYR A 39 -13.64 -0.60 15.96
C TYR A 39 -12.37 -0.64 15.08
N PHE A 40 -11.19 -0.88 15.67
CA PHE A 40 -9.94 -0.96 14.92
C PHE A 40 -9.90 -2.17 13.98
N TRP A 41 -10.51 -3.28 14.37
CA TRP A 41 -10.62 -4.49 13.56
C TRP A 41 -11.49 -4.25 12.32
N VAL A 42 -12.69 -3.68 12.49
CA VAL A 42 -13.58 -3.32 11.37
C VAL A 42 -12.91 -2.31 10.43
N SER A 43 -12.23 -1.30 10.98
CA SER A 43 -11.50 -0.31 10.17
C SER A 43 -10.37 -0.95 9.34
N THR A 44 -9.73 -2.01 9.83
CA THR A 44 -8.63 -2.68 9.13
C THR A 44 -9.12 -3.58 8.01
N ILE A 45 -10.24 -4.29 8.22
CA ILE A 45 -10.85 -5.16 7.19
C ILE A 45 -11.37 -4.35 6.00
N SER A 46 -11.74 -3.10 6.25
CA SER A 46 -12.19 -2.15 5.23
C SER A 46 -11.09 -1.75 4.23
N THR A 47 -9.82 -2.08 4.45
CA THR A 47 -8.73 -1.67 3.54
C THR A 47 -7.95 -2.87 3.02
N HIS A 48 -7.74 -2.90 1.71
CA HIS A 48 -6.95 -3.90 1.02
C HIS A 48 -5.91 -3.24 0.11
N TYR A 49 -4.69 -3.76 0.11
CA TYR A 49 -3.60 -3.26 -0.73
C TYR A 49 -3.12 -4.39 -1.64
N LEU A 50 -3.13 -4.12 -2.95
CA LEU A 50 -2.55 -4.98 -3.96
C LEU A 50 -1.48 -4.17 -4.72
N ILE A 51 -0.26 -4.67 -4.71
CA ILE A 51 0.91 -4.05 -5.32
C ILE A 51 1.47 -5.03 -6.33
N THR A 52 1.47 -4.63 -7.60
CA THR A 52 1.98 -5.41 -8.71
C THR A 52 3.17 -4.71 -9.36
N SER A 53 3.80 -5.38 -10.33
CA SER A 53 4.87 -4.82 -11.14
C SER A 53 4.45 -3.70 -12.10
N GLN A 54 3.15 -3.39 -12.21
CA GLN A 54 2.63 -2.36 -13.10
C GLN A 54 1.77 -1.31 -12.40
N ARG A 55 1.11 -1.68 -11.31
CA ARG A 55 0.15 -0.80 -10.63
C ARG A 55 -0.01 -1.13 -9.15
N ILE A 56 -0.55 -0.17 -8.44
CA ILE A 56 -0.97 -0.28 -7.04
C ILE A 56 -2.48 -0.09 -7.02
N VAL A 57 -3.18 -1.09 -6.52
CA VAL A 57 -4.63 -1.07 -6.34
C VAL A 57 -4.93 -1.00 -4.85
N ILE A 58 -5.77 -0.04 -4.48
CA ILE A 58 -6.20 0.17 -3.10
C ILE A 58 -7.70 0.07 -3.06
N GLU A 59 -8.20 -0.89 -2.31
CA GLU A 59 -9.63 -1.03 -2.06
C GLU A 59 -9.93 -0.54 -0.65
N THR A 60 -10.85 0.41 -0.53
CA THR A 60 -11.31 0.95 0.75
C THR A 60 -12.83 0.91 0.85
N GLY A 61 -13.37 0.50 2.00
CA GLY A 61 -14.81 0.56 2.27
C GLY A 61 -15.39 -0.69 2.90
N LEU A 62 -16.43 -0.49 3.73
CA LEU A 62 -17.15 -1.57 4.42
C LEU A 62 -18.47 -1.92 3.72
N LEU A 63 -19.31 -0.91 3.43
CA LEU A 63 -20.57 -1.05 2.68
C LEU A 63 -20.43 -0.57 1.23
N SER A 64 -19.87 0.62 1.03
CA SER A 64 -19.51 1.15 -0.29
C SER A 64 -18.02 0.95 -0.50
N ARG A 65 -17.63 0.18 -1.51
CA ARG A 65 -16.22 -0.08 -1.85
C ARG A 65 -15.75 0.93 -2.89
N ARG A 66 -14.64 1.60 -2.60
CA ARG A 66 -13.91 2.48 -3.50
C ARG A 66 -12.60 1.80 -3.86
N THR A 67 -12.36 1.64 -5.16
CA THR A 67 -11.10 1.10 -5.70
C THR A 67 -10.35 2.22 -6.38
N ASP A 68 -9.17 2.55 -5.85
CA ASP A 68 -8.25 3.51 -6.43
C ASP A 68 -7.08 2.75 -7.06
N THR A 69 -6.73 3.05 -8.30
CA THR A 69 -5.61 2.42 -9.02
C THR A 69 -4.58 3.48 -9.39
N LEU A 70 -3.32 3.25 -9.02
CA LEU A 70 -2.18 4.09 -9.36
C LEU A 70 -1.18 3.29 -10.18
N GLU A 71 -0.87 3.74 -11.39
CA GLU A 71 0.14 3.09 -12.23
C GLU A 71 1.56 3.35 -11.73
N LEU A 72 2.43 2.33 -11.76
CA LEU A 72 3.80 2.43 -11.23
C LEU A 72 4.64 3.48 -11.98
N TYR A 73 4.41 3.66 -13.28
CA TYR A 73 5.18 4.62 -14.07
C TYR A 73 4.93 6.08 -13.65
N LEU A 74 3.79 6.37 -12.99
CA LEU A 74 3.44 7.69 -12.49
C LEU A 74 4.12 8.04 -11.17
N ILE A 75 4.71 7.05 -10.48
CA ILE A 75 5.37 7.23 -9.19
C ILE A 75 6.72 7.90 -9.40
N ASP A 76 6.94 9.06 -8.80
CA ASP A 76 8.21 9.79 -8.84
C ASP A 76 9.23 9.22 -7.88
N ASP A 77 8.83 9.09 -6.62
CA ASP A 77 9.70 8.73 -5.51
C ASP A 77 8.92 7.90 -4.47
N ILE A 78 9.65 7.06 -3.74
CA ILE A 78 9.12 6.27 -2.64
C ILE A 78 9.92 6.57 -1.38
N LYS A 79 9.21 6.86 -0.29
CA LYS A 79 9.81 6.98 1.05
C LYS A 79 9.27 5.93 1.99
N LEU A 80 10.16 5.40 2.82
CA LEU A 80 9.84 4.44 3.86
C LEU A 80 9.86 5.13 5.22
N GLU A 81 8.72 5.13 5.90
CA GLU A 81 8.57 5.70 7.23
C GLU A 81 8.31 4.61 8.25
N LYS A 82 9.19 4.51 9.25
CA LYS A 82 9.05 3.51 10.32
C LYS A 82 9.24 4.18 11.68
N PRO A 83 8.19 4.79 12.27
CA PRO A 83 8.27 5.38 13.60
C PRO A 83 8.54 4.31 14.66
N PHE A 84 9.10 4.72 15.81
CA PHE A 84 9.60 3.80 16.86
C PHE A 84 8.57 2.74 17.29
N GLY A 85 7.32 3.12 17.55
CA GLY A 85 6.27 2.17 17.93
C GLY A 85 5.96 1.13 16.84
N GLN A 86 6.02 1.52 15.57
CA GLN A 86 5.85 0.60 14.44
C GLN A 86 7.08 -0.30 14.26
N ARG A 87 8.31 0.19 14.57
CA ARG A 87 9.53 -0.64 14.56
C ARG A 87 9.41 -1.80 15.54
N LEU A 88 8.96 -1.54 16.77
CA LEU A 88 8.75 -2.57 17.79
C LEU A 88 7.66 -3.57 17.40
N MET A 89 6.59 -3.10 16.76
CA MET A 89 5.48 -3.94 16.30
C MET A 89 5.72 -4.61 14.94
N GLY A 90 6.91 -4.46 14.37
CA GLY A 90 7.23 -5.10 13.10
C GLY A 90 6.40 -4.60 11.92
N THR A 91 5.97 -3.34 11.93
CA THR A 91 5.13 -2.74 10.89
C THR A 91 5.84 -1.50 10.32
N GLY A 92 5.48 -1.02 9.13
CA GLY A 92 5.95 0.25 8.59
C GLY A 92 4.93 0.95 7.70
N ASN A 93 5.24 2.18 7.30
CA ASN A 93 4.47 2.94 6.31
C ASN A 93 5.33 3.20 5.08
N MET A 94 4.70 3.29 3.93
CA MET A 94 5.33 3.68 2.67
C MET A 94 4.56 4.86 2.09
N VAL A 95 5.29 5.90 1.70
CA VAL A 95 4.78 7.13 1.10
C VAL A 95 5.24 7.17 -0.34
N LEU A 96 4.30 7.28 -1.26
CA LEU A 96 4.55 7.31 -2.70
C LEU A 96 4.21 8.71 -3.20
N TYR A 97 5.15 9.35 -3.88
CA TYR A 97 4.94 10.61 -4.56
C TYR A 97 4.60 10.33 -6.01
N THR A 98 3.56 10.95 -6.55
CA THR A 98 3.11 10.73 -7.92
C THR A 98 2.95 12.05 -8.65
N GLN A 99 3.16 11.99 -9.97
CA GLN A 99 2.92 13.10 -10.89
C GLN A 99 1.43 13.36 -11.15
N ASP A 100 0.55 12.46 -10.69
CA ASP A 100 -0.89 12.61 -10.86
C ASP A 100 -1.42 13.82 -10.06
N LYS A 101 -2.05 14.77 -10.77
CA LYS A 101 -2.64 15.98 -10.20
C LYS A 101 -3.77 15.68 -9.22
N SER A 102 -4.45 14.55 -9.38
CA SER A 102 -5.58 14.18 -8.54
C SER A 102 -5.19 13.62 -7.17
N SER A 103 -3.97 13.08 -7.01
CA SER A 103 -3.55 12.45 -5.75
C SER A 103 -2.03 12.47 -5.59
N PRO A 104 -1.40 13.63 -5.34
CA PRO A 104 0.06 13.81 -5.40
C PRO A 104 0.86 12.97 -4.40
N MET A 105 0.21 12.47 -3.34
CA MET A 105 0.82 11.62 -2.33
C MET A 105 -0.11 10.47 -1.96
N LEU A 106 0.42 9.25 -2.00
CA LEU A 106 -0.28 8.05 -1.61
C LEU A 106 0.39 7.41 -0.38
N TYR A 107 -0.41 7.14 0.65
CA TYR A 107 0.06 6.62 1.94
C TYR A 107 -0.38 5.17 2.12
N LEU A 108 0.57 4.24 1.99
CA LEU A 108 0.38 2.85 2.35
C LEU A 108 0.75 2.68 3.82
N LYS A 109 -0.28 2.56 4.67
CA LYS A 109 -0.12 2.54 6.12
C LYS A 109 -0.12 1.12 6.63
N ARG A 110 0.68 0.86 7.67
CA ARG A 110 0.67 -0.40 8.42
C ARG A 110 0.97 -1.64 7.58
N LEU A 111 1.91 -1.51 6.64
CA LEU A 111 2.44 -2.63 5.88
C LEU A 111 3.26 -3.55 6.81
N PRO A 112 3.14 -4.89 6.69
CA PRO A 112 3.81 -5.85 7.56
C PRO A 112 5.35 -5.85 7.39
N LEU A 113 6.05 -6.53 8.32
CA LEU A 113 7.49 -6.52 8.61
C LEU A 113 8.46 -6.41 7.41
N ASN A 114 8.05 -6.89 6.23
CA ASN A 114 8.82 -6.89 4.99
C ASN A 114 8.74 -5.59 4.16
N VAL A 115 8.27 -4.46 4.72
CA VAL A 115 8.19 -3.16 3.99
C VAL A 115 9.52 -2.78 3.33
N ARG A 116 10.65 -3.09 3.96
CA ARG A 116 11.98 -2.81 3.37
C ARG A 116 12.23 -3.67 2.14
N GLN A 117 11.91 -4.96 2.20
CA GLN A 117 12.05 -5.85 1.04
C GLN A 117 11.11 -5.45 -0.09
N LEU A 118 9.87 -5.08 0.24
CA LEU A 118 8.91 -4.53 -0.72
C LEU A 118 9.46 -3.26 -1.37
N TYR A 119 10.06 -2.35 -0.60
CA TYR A 119 10.72 -1.16 -1.14
C TYR A 119 11.84 -1.50 -2.13
N GLU A 120 12.72 -2.46 -1.78
CA GLU A 120 13.80 -2.89 -2.67
C GLU A 120 13.29 -3.60 -3.94
N GLN A 121 12.12 -4.25 -3.90
CA GLN A 121 11.46 -4.85 -5.07
C GLN A 121 10.75 -3.81 -5.94
N MET A 122 10.14 -2.80 -5.31
CA MET A 122 9.38 -1.76 -6.00
C MET A 122 10.27 -0.81 -6.79
N ARG A 123 11.46 -0.50 -6.28
CA ARG A 123 12.40 0.41 -6.96
C ARG A 123 12.73 -0.02 -8.40
N PRO A 124 13.25 -1.24 -8.66
CA PRO A 124 13.51 -1.67 -10.04
C PRO A 124 12.23 -1.79 -10.87
N ALA A 125 11.10 -2.20 -10.28
CA ALA A 125 9.83 -2.30 -11.01
C ALA A 125 9.32 -0.94 -11.51
N ILE A 126 9.51 0.14 -10.73
CA ILE A 126 9.17 1.50 -11.15
C ILE A 126 10.08 1.95 -12.29
N GLU A 127 11.38 1.66 -12.21
CA GLU A 127 12.33 1.97 -13.28
C GLU A 127 11.97 1.27 -14.58
N ASP A 128 11.63 -0.03 -14.50
CA ASP A 128 11.17 -0.82 -15.64
C ASP A 128 9.86 -0.28 -16.22
N ALA A 129 8.87 0.02 -15.38
CA ALA A 129 7.59 0.58 -15.82
C ALA A 129 7.78 1.94 -16.52
N LYS A 130 8.66 2.80 -16.00
CA LYS A 130 9.03 4.08 -16.64
C LYS A 130 9.78 3.87 -17.95
N TYR A 131 10.69 2.91 -18.02
CA TYR A 131 11.45 2.60 -19.22
C TYR A 131 10.52 2.22 -20.38
N TRP A 132 9.61 1.28 -20.16
CA TRP A 132 8.65 0.86 -21.18
C TRP A 132 7.70 1.97 -21.61
N GLN A 133 7.27 2.83 -20.67
CA GLN A 133 6.42 3.96 -21.00
C GLN A 133 7.14 4.99 -21.88
N ARG A 134 8.43 5.26 -21.61
CA ARG A 134 9.25 6.17 -22.43
C ARG A 134 9.46 5.67 -23.85
N ILE A 135 9.62 4.36 -24.04
CA ILE A 135 9.72 3.77 -25.39
C ILE A 135 8.39 3.95 -26.12
N ARG A 136 7.28 3.59 -25.48
CA ARG A 136 5.95 3.70 -26.08
C ARG A 136 5.62 5.12 -26.51
N SER A 137 6.00 6.13 -25.72
CA SER A 137 5.76 7.54 -26.06
C SER A 137 6.64 8.07 -27.20
N ARG A 138 7.71 7.36 -27.58
CA ARG A 138 8.61 7.76 -28.67
C ARG A 138 8.20 7.19 -30.03
N GLU A 139 7.40 6.13 -30.03
CA GLU A 139 6.91 5.46 -31.24
C GLU A 139 5.59 6.05 -31.75
N SER A 140 4.93 6.89 -30.96
CA SER A 140 3.70 7.64 -31.27
C SER A 140 4.00 9.06 -31.73
#